data_AF-A0A6M0QZ50-F1
#
_entry.id   AF-A0A6M0QZ50-F1
#
_cell.length_a   1.000
_cell.length_b   1.000
_cell.length_c   1.000
_cell.angle_alpha   90.00
_cell.angle_beta   90.00
_cell.angle_gamma   90.00
#
_symmetry.space_group_name_H-M   'P 1'
#
loop_
_entity.id
_entity.type
_entity.pdbx_description
1 polymer ?
#
loop_
_entity_poly.entity_id
_entity_poly.type
_entity_poly.pdbx_seq_one_letter_code
_entity_poly.pdbx_strand_id
1 'polypeptide(L)'
;PVGGSETWTASHAVDQAMIDAGADIVNTASFEPAEAEPQSDDATTTISQTPAFTIEKTVDQASLSAPGTLTYTITVANTGNVTLTEGALTDSLPVDFGGAAVSGISIPVGGSETWTASHAVDQAMIDAGADIVNTASFEPAEAEPQSDDATTTISQTPGFS
;
A
#
# COMPACT_ATOMS: atom_id res chain seq x y z
N PRO A 1 -43.40 -9.68 43.49
CA PRO A 1 -43.57 -8.96 42.20
C PRO A 1 -42.88 -9.75 41.09
N VAL A 2 -43.63 -10.17 40.07
CA VAL A 2 -43.06 -10.79 38.86
C VAL A 2 -42.79 -9.69 37.83
N GLY A 3 -41.60 -9.69 37.20
CA GLY A 3 -41.25 -8.76 36.11
C GLY A 3 -40.28 -7.62 36.50
N GLY A 4 -39.02 -7.94 36.80
CA GLY A 4 -37.93 -6.97 36.91
C GLY A 4 -36.88 -7.16 35.80
N SER A 5 -36.18 -6.10 35.43
CA SER A 5 -35.04 -6.14 34.50
C SER A 5 -33.91 -5.26 35.02
N GLU A 6 -32.69 -5.74 34.90
CA GLU A 6 -31.46 -4.97 35.14
C GLU A 6 -30.69 -4.84 33.82
N THR A 7 -29.95 -3.75 33.68
CA THR A 7 -29.18 -3.47 32.46
C THR A 7 -27.77 -3.08 32.84
N TRP A 8 -26.80 -3.74 32.21
CA TRP A 8 -25.38 -3.41 32.32
C TRP A 8 -24.84 -3.03 30.95
N THR A 9 -23.93 -2.08 30.94
CA THR A 9 -23.23 -1.63 29.73
C THR A 9 -21.73 -1.82 29.89
N ALA A 10 -21.08 -2.39 28.89
CA ALA A 10 -19.64 -2.50 28.78
C ALA A 10 -19.19 -2.02 27.39
N SER A 11 -17.95 -1.53 27.27
CA SER A 11 -17.36 -1.10 26.01
C SER A 11 -16.11 -1.90 25.72
N HIS A 12 -15.92 -2.25 24.45
CA HIS A 12 -14.69 -2.87 23.95
C HIS A 12 -14.07 -1.96 22.89
N ALA A 13 -12.78 -1.67 23.03
CA ALA A 13 -12.04 -0.91 22.03
C ALA A 13 -11.53 -1.84 20.94
N VAL A 14 -11.74 -1.48 19.68
CA VAL A 14 -11.18 -2.16 18.51
C VAL A 14 -9.87 -1.48 18.16
N ASP A 15 -8.80 -2.25 18.01
CA ASP A 15 -7.49 -1.76 17.57
C ASP A 15 -7.18 -2.19 16.13
N GLN A 16 -6.06 -1.69 15.60
CA GLN A 16 -5.66 -2.01 14.22
C GLN A 16 -5.31 -3.49 14.05
N ALA A 17 -4.77 -4.16 15.08
CA ALA A 17 -4.43 -5.57 14.98
C ALA A 17 -5.70 -6.44 14.85
N MET A 18 -6.81 -6.05 15.48
CA MET A 18 -8.11 -6.70 15.28
C MET A 18 -8.64 -6.49 13.86
N ILE A 19 -8.47 -5.29 13.30
CA ILE A 19 -8.88 -5.01 11.91
C ILE A 19 -8.02 -5.80 10.93
N ASP A 20 -6.70 -5.82 11.12
CA ASP A 20 -5.75 -6.58 10.30
C ASP A 20 -5.98 -8.10 10.39
N ALA A 21 -6.42 -8.61 11.55
CA ALA A 21 -6.79 -10.01 11.72
C ALA A 21 -8.11 -10.38 11.02
N GLY A 22 -9.02 -9.41 10.81
CA GLY A 22 -10.27 -9.61 10.09
C GLY A 22 -11.28 -10.53 10.77
N ALA A 23 -11.05 -10.92 12.02
CA ALA A 23 -11.92 -11.82 12.77
C ALA A 23 -13.10 -11.05 13.37
N ASP A 24 -14.31 -11.62 13.24
CA ASP A 24 -15.50 -11.09 13.89
C ASP A 24 -15.33 -11.05 15.42
N ILE A 25 -15.82 -9.97 16.03
CA ILE A 25 -15.82 -9.79 17.47
C ILE A 25 -17.12 -10.37 18.01
N VAL A 26 -17.03 -11.47 18.76
CA VAL A 26 -18.17 -12.12 19.42
C VAL A 26 -18.13 -11.82 20.91
N ASN A 27 -19.18 -11.19 21.43
CA ASN A 27 -19.35 -10.96 22.86
C ASN A 27 -20.50 -11.80 23.41
N THR A 28 -20.17 -12.78 24.25
CA THR A 28 -21.13 -13.64 24.95
C THR A 28 -21.44 -13.08 26.33
N ALA A 29 -22.73 -12.83 26.60
CA ALA A 29 -23.21 -12.54 27.95
C ALA A 29 -23.88 -13.79 28.52
N SER A 30 -23.53 -14.16 29.77
CA SER A 30 -24.13 -15.30 30.46
C SER A 30 -24.67 -14.88 31.83
N PHE A 31 -25.78 -15.48 32.24
CA PHE A 31 -26.38 -15.29 33.56
C PHE A 31 -26.77 -16.62 34.16
N GLU A 32 -26.34 -16.87 35.39
CA GLU A 32 -26.56 -18.12 36.12
C GLU A 32 -27.31 -17.83 37.44
N PRO A 33 -28.64 -17.96 37.46
CA PRO A 33 -29.44 -17.80 38.67
C PRO A 33 -29.43 -19.06 39.54
N ALA A 34 -29.58 -18.90 40.86
CA ALA A 34 -29.56 -20.02 41.81
C ALA A 34 -30.73 -21.02 41.65
N GLU A 35 -31.84 -20.59 41.06
CA GLU A 35 -33.09 -21.34 40.98
C GLU A 35 -33.54 -21.66 39.54
N ALA A 36 -32.69 -21.42 38.53
CA ALA A 36 -32.98 -21.76 37.14
C ALA A 36 -31.72 -22.11 36.34
N GLU A 37 -31.90 -22.69 35.16
CA GLU A 37 -30.80 -23.02 34.26
C GLU A 37 -30.07 -21.75 33.78
N PRO A 38 -28.74 -21.80 33.61
CA PRO A 38 -27.99 -20.70 33.05
C PRO A 38 -28.48 -20.38 31.65
N GLN A 39 -28.42 -19.10 31.30
CA GLN A 39 -28.73 -18.59 29.97
C GLN A 39 -27.55 -17.81 29.44
N SER A 40 -27.37 -17.80 28.12
CA SER A 40 -26.39 -16.98 27.45
C SER A 40 -26.92 -16.47 26.12
N ASP A 41 -26.40 -15.34 25.68
CA ASP A 41 -26.67 -14.76 24.36
C ASP A 41 -25.43 -14.07 23.81
N ASP A 42 -25.31 -14.07 22.49
CA ASP A 42 -24.14 -13.55 21.77
C ASP A 42 -24.49 -12.30 20.96
N ALA A 43 -23.58 -11.33 20.99
CA ALA A 43 -23.58 -10.20 20.07
C ALA A 43 -22.32 -10.25 19.19
N THR A 44 -22.52 -10.33 17.88
CA THR A 44 -21.42 -10.36 16.89
C THR A 44 -21.28 -9.02 16.19
N THR A 45 -20.05 -8.52 16.13
CA THR A 45 -19.65 -7.37 15.29
C THR A 45 -18.72 -7.86 14.20
N THR A 46 -19.14 -7.74 12.94
CA THR A 46 -18.32 -8.13 11.79
C THR A 46 -17.23 -7.12 11.51
N ILE A 47 -16.01 -7.59 11.30
CA ILE A 47 -14.88 -6.76 10.85
C ILE A 47 -14.81 -6.82 9.33
N SER A 48 -14.91 -5.66 8.67
CA SER A 48 -14.81 -5.55 7.21
C SER A 48 -13.43 -5.03 6.81
N GLN A 49 -12.69 -5.81 6.05
CA GLN A 49 -11.41 -5.40 5.47
C GLN A 49 -11.60 -4.83 4.06
N THR A 50 -11.03 -3.66 3.83
CA THR A 50 -11.01 -2.94 2.55
C THR A 50 -9.57 -2.45 2.29
N PRO A 51 -8.66 -3.36 1.92
CA PRO A 51 -7.30 -3.00 1.52
C PRO A 51 -7.33 -2.11 0.28
N ALA A 52 -6.53 -1.06 0.29
CA ALA A 52 -6.37 -0.15 -0.84
C ALA A 52 -5.05 0.61 -0.70
N PHE A 53 -4.45 0.95 -1.84
CA PHE A 53 -3.26 1.78 -1.88
C PHE A 53 -3.20 2.53 -3.20
N THR A 54 -2.27 3.48 -3.28
CA THR A 54 -1.89 4.17 -4.51
C THR A 54 -0.38 4.10 -4.69
N ILE A 55 0.07 4.04 -5.92
CA ILE A 55 1.46 4.22 -6.32
C ILE A 55 1.56 5.43 -7.26
N GLU A 56 2.56 6.28 -7.05
CA GLU A 56 2.89 7.41 -7.91
C GLU A 56 4.38 7.37 -8.25
N LYS A 57 4.70 7.52 -9.53
CA LYS A 57 6.06 7.56 -10.04
C LYS A 57 6.28 8.85 -10.82
N THR A 58 7.34 9.55 -10.45
CA THR A 58 7.76 10.78 -11.14
C THR A 58 9.21 10.68 -11.56
N VAL A 59 9.59 11.47 -12.55
CA VAL A 59 10.96 11.64 -13.02
C VAL A 59 11.34 13.11 -12.91
N ASP A 60 12.58 13.41 -12.52
CA ASP A 60 13.10 14.76 -12.39
C ASP A 60 13.19 15.51 -13.73
N GLN A 61 13.35 14.77 -14.84
CA GLN A 61 13.51 15.30 -16.18
C GLN A 61 12.55 14.62 -17.15
N ALA A 62 11.55 15.38 -17.62
CA ALA A 62 10.59 14.91 -18.63
C ALA A 62 11.16 14.91 -20.06
N SER A 63 12.33 15.53 -20.28
CA SER A 63 12.99 15.53 -21.59
C SER A 63 14.50 15.53 -21.47
N LEU A 64 15.17 14.80 -22.36
CA LEU A 64 16.64 14.77 -22.48
C LEU A 64 17.07 14.98 -23.93
N SER A 65 18.21 15.66 -24.12
CA SER A 65 18.84 15.85 -25.44
C SER A 65 20.33 15.47 -25.45
N ALA A 66 20.85 14.99 -24.33
CA ALA A 66 22.23 14.59 -24.13
C ALA A 66 22.29 13.53 -23.02
N PRO A 67 23.39 12.75 -22.92
CA PRO A 67 23.58 11.77 -21.86
C PRO A 67 23.46 12.38 -20.47
N GLY A 68 22.99 11.61 -19.51
CA GLY A 68 22.71 12.11 -18.16
C GLY A 68 22.24 11.02 -17.20
N THR A 69 21.68 11.44 -16.08
CA THR A 69 21.07 10.54 -15.11
C THR A 69 19.66 11.03 -14.81
N LEU A 70 18.69 10.13 -14.95
CA LEU A 70 17.31 10.33 -14.53
C LEU A 70 17.15 9.89 -13.09
N THR A 71 16.48 10.70 -12.30
CA THR A 71 16.11 10.39 -10.93
C THR A 71 14.60 10.19 -10.86
N TYR A 72 14.19 8.97 -10.51
CA TYR A 72 12.81 8.61 -10.29
C TYR A 72 12.47 8.72 -8.80
N THR A 73 11.30 9.26 -8.49
CA THR A 73 10.71 9.21 -7.15
C THR A 73 9.44 8.38 -7.21
N ILE A 74 9.38 7.31 -6.41
CA ILE A 74 8.23 6.40 -6.32
C ILE A 74 7.65 6.53 -4.92
N THR A 75 6.35 6.82 -4.81
CA THR A 75 5.64 6.90 -3.53
C THR A 75 4.50 5.90 -3.52
N VAL A 76 4.42 5.09 -2.47
CA VAL A 76 3.30 4.19 -2.21
C VAL A 76 2.60 4.64 -0.93
N ALA A 77 1.28 4.81 -0.98
CA ALA A 77 0.48 5.23 0.17
C ALA A 77 -0.66 4.25 0.43
N ASN A 78 -0.82 3.82 1.68
CA ASN A 78 -1.91 2.96 2.11
C ASN A 78 -3.17 3.81 2.36
N THR A 79 -4.17 3.63 1.51
CA THR A 79 -5.46 4.34 1.55
C THR A 79 -6.61 3.45 2.05
N GLY A 80 -6.32 2.18 2.35
CA GLY A 80 -7.26 1.20 2.88
C GLY A 80 -7.37 1.26 4.39
N ASN A 81 -7.99 0.23 4.97
CA ASN A 81 -8.18 0.11 6.43
C ASN A 81 -7.40 -1.05 7.07
N VAL A 82 -6.56 -1.75 6.30
CA VAL A 82 -5.64 -2.77 6.81
C VAL A 82 -4.20 -2.37 6.52
N THR A 83 -3.29 -2.79 7.39
CA THR A 83 -1.85 -2.64 7.16
C THR A 83 -1.44 -3.40 5.91
N LEU A 84 -0.66 -2.77 5.02
CA LEU A 84 -0.04 -3.48 3.90
C LEU A 84 1.22 -4.20 4.41
N THR A 85 1.39 -5.45 4.03
CA THR A 85 2.54 -6.27 4.44
C THR A 85 3.15 -7.03 3.25
N GLU A 86 4.36 -7.53 3.47
CA GLU A 86 5.15 -8.29 2.48
C GLU A 86 5.29 -7.57 1.12
N GLY A 87 5.19 -6.24 1.13
CA GLY A 87 5.21 -5.42 -0.07
C GLY A 87 6.50 -5.58 -0.86
N ALA A 88 6.38 -5.78 -2.16
CA ALA A 88 7.47 -5.85 -3.11
C ALA A 88 7.34 -4.74 -4.16
N LEU A 89 8.39 -3.94 -4.30
CA LEU A 89 8.51 -2.92 -5.34
C LEU A 89 9.43 -3.44 -6.46
N THR A 90 8.94 -3.34 -7.70
CA THR A 90 9.68 -3.70 -8.91
C THR A 90 9.67 -2.54 -9.90
N ASP A 91 10.65 -2.53 -10.80
CA ASP A 91 10.86 -1.45 -11.77
C ASP A 91 11.27 -2.05 -13.12
N SER A 92 10.68 -1.55 -14.21
CA SER A 92 10.89 -2.06 -15.56
C SER A 92 12.28 -1.74 -16.13
N LEU A 93 12.93 -0.68 -15.64
CA LEU A 93 14.28 -0.31 -16.04
C LEU A 93 15.29 -0.81 -15.00
N PRO A 94 16.55 -1.04 -15.43
CA PRO A 94 17.62 -1.21 -14.47
C PRO A 94 17.85 0.13 -13.75
N VAL A 95 17.30 0.24 -12.54
CA VAL A 95 17.45 1.41 -11.67
C VAL A 95 18.23 1.04 -10.41
N ASP A 96 18.96 2.01 -9.88
CA ASP A 96 19.63 1.89 -8.58
C ASP A 96 18.84 2.63 -7.50
N PHE A 97 18.27 1.86 -6.57
CA PHE A 97 17.55 2.35 -5.39
C PHE A 97 18.48 2.82 -4.25
N GLY A 98 19.79 2.92 -4.47
CA GLY A 98 20.75 3.38 -3.47
C GLY A 98 20.86 2.43 -2.27
N GLY A 99 20.58 1.14 -2.48
CA GLY A 99 20.55 0.12 -1.43
C GLY A 99 19.29 0.13 -0.56
N ALA A 100 18.27 0.91 -0.90
CA ALA A 100 16.98 0.86 -0.21
C ALA A 100 16.33 -0.53 -0.35
N ALA A 101 15.68 -1.00 0.72
CA ALA A 101 14.90 -2.23 0.68
C ALA A 101 13.66 -2.02 -0.20
N VAL A 102 13.45 -2.94 -1.14
CA VAL A 102 12.32 -2.95 -2.08
C VAL A 102 11.44 -4.20 -1.92
N SER A 103 11.62 -4.95 -0.82
CA SER A 103 10.84 -6.14 -0.49
C SER A 103 10.64 -6.26 1.01
N GLY A 104 9.60 -6.98 1.43
CA GLY A 104 9.22 -7.08 2.85
C GLY A 104 8.72 -5.74 3.41
N ILE A 105 8.21 -4.88 2.55
CA ILE A 105 7.75 -3.53 2.90
C ILE A 105 6.45 -3.66 3.70
N SER A 106 6.31 -2.88 4.76
CA SER A 106 5.06 -2.76 5.50
C SER A 106 4.65 -1.31 5.63
N ILE A 107 3.40 -1.01 5.28
CA ILE A 107 2.86 0.35 5.28
C ILE A 107 1.59 0.36 6.14
N PRO A 108 1.61 0.98 7.34
CA PRO A 108 0.44 1.06 8.21
C PRO A 108 -0.68 1.86 7.53
N VAL A 109 -1.90 1.71 8.03
CA VAL A 109 -3.06 2.48 7.56
C VAL A 109 -2.77 3.98 7.62
N GLY A 110 -2.99 4.67 6.50
CA GLY A 110 -2.69 6.10 6.35
C GLY A 110 -1.19 6.44 6.26
N GLY A 111 -0.31 5.43 6.27
CA GLY A 111 1.13 5.59 6.06
C GLY A 111 1.50 5.65 4.58
N SER A 112 2.75 6.03 4.32
CA SER A 112 3.34 6.04 2.98
C SER A 112 4.84 5.77 3.04
N GLU A 113 5.38 5.18 1.99
CA GLU A 113 6.80 4.97 1.78
C GLU A 113 7.23 5.60 0.44
N THR A 114 8.44 6.15 0.42
CA THR A 114 9.00 6.81 -0.77
C THR A 114 10.40 6.30 -1.06
N TRP A 115 10.64 5.94 -2.33
CA TRP A 115 11.93 5.52 -2.84
C TRP A 115 12.44 6.48 -3.90
N THR A 116 13.76 6.66 -3.93
CA THR A 116 14.46 7.33 -5.02
C THR A 116 15.29 6.30 -5.78
N ALA A 117 15.15 6.27 -7.10
CA ALA A 117 15.89 5.36 -7.96
C ALA A 117 16.58 6.13 -9.09
N SER A 118 17.78 5.75 -9.49
CA SER A 118 18.52 6.43 -10.56
C SER A 118 18.74 5.54 -11.78
N HIS A 119 18.66 6.13 -12.96
CA HIS A 119 18.93 5.47 -14.24
C HIS A 119 19.89 6.29 -15.08
N ALA A 120 20.99 5.68 -15.51
CA ALA A 120 21.98 6.33 -16.37
C ALA A 120 21.56 6.22 -17.85
N VAL A 121 21.54 7.36 -18.53
CA VAL A 121 21.23 7.48 -19.96
C VAL A 121 22.52 7.77 -20.70
N ASP A 122 22.88 6.90 -21.64
CA ASP A 122 24.09 7.03 -22.45
C ASP A 122 23.82 7.64 -23.84
N GLN A 123 24.89 7.90 -24.59
CA GLN A 123 24.76 8.50 -25.93
C GLN A 123 24.05 7.57 -26.93
N ALA A 124 24.16 6.26 -26.78
CA ALA A 124 23.49 5.33 -27.68
C ALA A 124 21.97 5.38 -27.50
N MET A 125 21.49 5.57 -26.27
CA MET A 125 20.07 5.79 -25.98
C MET A 125 19.57 7.11 -26.59
N ILE A 126 20.35 8.19 -26.47
CA ILE A 126 20.03 9.48 -27.12
C ILE A 126 19.95 9.33 -28.65
N ASP A 127 20.94 8.67 -29.25
CA ASP A 127 21.03 8.45 -30.69
C ASP A 127 19.91 7.55 -31.21
N ALA A 128 19.43 6.61 -30.41
CA ALA A 128 18.27 5.76 -30.72
C ALA A 128 16.96 6.56 -30.78
N GLY A 129 16.85 7.65 -30.01
CA GLY A 129 15.71 8.59 -30.08
C GLY A 129 14.38 8.04 -29.59
N ALA A 130 14.38 6.89 -28.92
CA ALA A 130 13.19 6.33 -28.30
C ALA A 130 12.96 6.97 -26.92
N ASP A 131 11.70 7.27 -26.61
CA ASP A 131 11.33 7.75 -25.28
C ASP A 131 11.66 6.71 -24.21
N ILE A 132 12.16 7.18 -23.07
CA ILE A 132 12.49 6.33 -21.93
C ILE A 132 11.23 6.25 -21.06
N VAL A 133 10.53 5.13 -21.15
CA VAL A 133 9.38 4.82 -20.31
C VAL A 133 9.85 3.95 -19.17
N ASN A 134 9.55 4.37 -17.93
CA ASN A 134 9.85 3.60 -16.75
C ASN A 134 8.59 3.31 -15.94
N THR A 135 8.19 2.04 -15.82
CA THR A 135 7.05 1.60 -15.00
C THR A 135 7.53 0.99 -13.67
N ALA A 136 7.02 1.48 -12.55
CA ALA A 136 7.18 0.84 -11.23
C ALA A 136 5.90 0.07 -10.88
N SER A 137 6.04 -1.07 -10.20
CA SER A 137 4.91 -1.87 -9.71
C SER A 137 5.12 -2.24 -8.25
N PHE A 138 4.10 -2.05 -7.43
CA PHE A 138 4.07 -2.44 -6.02
C PHE A 138 3.02 -3.52 -5.78
N GLU A 139 3.43 -4.58 -5.08
CA GLU A 139 2.62 -5.76 -4.78
C GLU A 139 2.66 -6.08 -3.28
N PRO A 140 1.62 -5.72 -2.51
CA PRO A 140 1.45 -6.16 -1.12
C PRO A 140 0.66 -7.47 -1.02
N ALA A 141 0.66 -8.10 0.15
CA ALA A 141 -0.10 -9.34 0.38
C ALA A 141 -1.63 -9.14 0.37
N GLU A 142 -2.10 -7.92 0.70
CA GLU A 142 -3.51 -7.64 0.96
C GLU A 142 -4.29 -7.14 -0.26
N ALA A 143 -3.61 -6.71 -1.33
CA ALA A 143 -4.25 -6.11 -2.49
C ALA A 143 -3.56 -6.51 -3.80
N GLU A 144 -4.33 -6.46 -4.90
CA GLU A 144 -3.79 -6.65 -6.25
C GLU A 144 -2.67 -5.64 -6.54
N PRO A 145 -1.63 -6.04 -7.29
CA PRO A 145 -0.53 -5.15 -7.64
C PRO A 145 -1.02 -3.94 -8.43
N GLN A 146 -0.41 -2.79 -8.18
CA GLN A 146 -0.63 -1.58 -8.95
C GLN A 146 0.69 -1.07 -9.50
N SER A 147 0.60 -0.33 -10.61
CA SER A 147 1.76 0.26 -11.26
C SER A 147 1.49 1.69 -11.68
N ASP A 148 2.57 2.45 -11.78
CA ASP A 148 2.58 3.78 -12.37
C ASP A 148 3.85 3.97 -13.20
N ASP A 149 3.77 4.78 -14.25
CA ASP A 149 4.87 5.03 -15.16
C ASP A 149 5.28 6.50 -15.22
N ALA A 150 6.57 6.70 -15.46
CA ALA A 150 7.13 8.01 -15.77
C ALA A 150 7.85 7.93 -17.11
N THR A 151 7.57 8.90 -17.99
CA THR A 151 8.13 8.96 -19.33
C THR A 151 9.05 10.18 -19.48
N THR A 152 10.23 9.95 -20.05
CA THR A 152 11.17 11.00 -20.47
C THR A 152 11.30 10.98 -21.99
N THR A 153 10.97 12.08 -22.65
CA THR A 153 11.07 12.22 -24.10
C THR A 153 12.51 12.51 -24.54
N ILE A 154 13.00 11.79 -25.55
CA ILE A 154 14.32 12.07 -26.14
C ILE A 154 14.17 13.08 -27.28
N SER A 155 14.71 14.28 -27.07
CA SER A 155 14.71 15.36 -28.04
C SER A 155 16.00 15.32 -28.87
N GLN A 156 15.93 14.74 -30.06
CA GLN A 156 17.01 14.89 -31.04
C GLN A 156 16.89 16.25 -31.72
N THR A 157 17.97 17.03 -31.75
CA THR A 157 18.05 18.14 -32.70
C THR A 157 18.39 17.50 -34.06
N PRO A 158 17.56 17.63 -35.10
CA PRO A 158 17.93 17.10 -36.41
C PRO A 158 19.22 17.78 -36.86
N GLY A 159 20.32 17.03 -36.86
CA GLY A 159 21.54 17.45 -37.52
C GLY A 159 21.25 17.43 -39.01
N PHE A 160 21.13 18.61 -39.64
CA PHE A 160 21.25 18.69 -41.09
C PHE A 160 22.67 18.21 -41.45
N SER A 161 22.76 17.06 -42.13
CA SER A 161 23.98 16.65 -42.84
C SER A 161 24.15 17.45 -44.12
#